data_AF-A0A0F5ISD5-F1
#
_entry.id   AF-A0A0F5ISD5-F1
#
_cell.length_a   1.000
_cell.length_b   1.000
_cell.length_c   1.000
_cell.angle_alpha   90.00
_cell.angle_beta   90.00
_cell.angle_gamma   90.00
#
_symmetry.space_group_name_H-M   'P 1'
#
loop_
_entity.id
_entity.type
_entity.pdbx_description
1 polymer ?
#
loop_
_entity_poly.entity_id
_entity_poly.type
_entity_poly.pdbx_seq_one_letter_code
_entity_poly.pdbx_strand_id
1 'polypeptide(L)'
;MPWETKDTITSIPEGYVKWYEWAYKPEGIKQVGCIYTAQGFEFDYIGVIISPDLRYDTEKQCLVTDINKIKDPVLKRNSTNFDNYVRNIYRVLMSRGMKGCYVYCCDNNLKEYIKSKLQQ
;
A
#
# COMPACT_ATOMS: atom_id res chain seq x y z
N MET A 1 15.46 0.57 -7.09
CA MET A 1 15.24 1.96 -6.65
C MET A 1 14.39 1.93 -5.39
N PRO A 2 14.69 2.74 -4.37
CA PRO A 2 13.85 2.82 -3.21
C PRO A 2 12.54 3.49 -3.63
N TRP A 3 11.41 2.85 -3.33
CA TRP A 3 10.06 3.35 -3.62
C TRP A 3 9.85 4.76 -3.04
N GLU A 4 10.55 5.11 -1.97
CA GLU A 4 10.61 6.45 -1.37
C GLU A 4 12.02 6.73 -0.85
N THR A 5 12.42 8.01 -0.76
CA THR A 5 13.71 8.39 -0.18
C THR A 5 13.64 8.37 1.35
N LYS A 6 13.71 7.16 1.94
CA LYS A 6 13.69 6.98 3.40
C LYS A 6 14.77 7.81 4.10
N ASP A 7 14.58 8.08 5.39
CA ASP A 7 15.52 8.84 6.24
C ASP A 7 16.97 8.32 6.22
N THR A 8 17.17 7.05 5.86
CA THR A 8 18.49 6.43 5.70
C THR A 8 19.28 6.97 4.50
N ILE A 9 18.63 7.68 3.57
CA ILE A 9 19.25 8.26 2.38
C ILE A 9 19.64 9.70 2.69
N THR A 10 20.93 9.92 2.97
CA THR A 10 21.49 11.24 3.32
C THR A 10 21.73 12.13 2.11
N SER A 11 21.97 11.56 0.94
CA SER A 11 22.12 12.28 -0.33
C SER A 11 21.00 11.86 -1.27
N ILE A 12 20.05 12.79 -1.49
CA ILE A 12 18.89 12.55 -2.35
C ILE A 12 19.37 12.61 -3.81
N PRO A 13 19.10 11.57 -4.61
CA PRO A 13 19.47 11.57 -6.02
C PRO A 13 18.82 12.73 -6.78
N GLU A 14 19.49 13.25 -7.80
CA GLU A 14 18.96 14.33 -8.63
C GLU A 14 17.59 13.95 -9.23
N GLY A 15 16.63 14.87 -9.12
CA GLY A 15 15.25 14.67 -9.59
C GLY A 15 14.36 13.81 -8.69
N TYR A 16 14.73 13.64 -7.42
CA TYR A 16 13.90 13.07 -6.34
C TYR A 16 13.75 14.09 -5.20
N VAL A 17 12.73 13.89 -4.36
CA VAL A 17 12.45 14.73 -3.18
C VAL A 17 12.40 13.91 -1.91
N LYS A 18 12.45 14.58 -0.76
CA LYS A 18 12.35 13.91 0.55
C LYS A 18 11.03 13.15 0.67
N TRP A 19 11.01 12.11 1.50
CA TRP A 19 9.82 11.27 1.69
C TRP A 19 8.62 12.01 2.27
N TYR A 20 8.77 13.17 2.92
CA TYR A 20 7.62 13.95 3.38
C TYR A 20 7.11 14.93 2.31
N GLU A 21 7.82 15.06 1.18
CA GLU A 21 7.50 15.99 0.08
C GLU A 21 6.99 15.26 -1.17
N TRP A 22 7.10 13.93 -1.25
CA TRP A 22 6.78 13.15 -2.46
C TRP A 22 5.35 13.38 -2.95
N ALA A 23 4.41 13.63 -2.03
CA ALA A 23 2.99 13.71 -2.34
C ALA A 23 2.57 15.02 -3.04
N TYR A 24 3.34 16.10 -2.89
CA TYR A 24 2.93 17.44 -3.36
C TYR A 24 4.00 18.18 -4.19
N LYS A 25 5.25 17.68 -4.22
CA LYS A 25 6.27 18.20 -5.14
C LYS A 25 6.19 17.50 -6.50
N PRO A 26 6.30 18.22 -7.63
CA PRO A 26 6.27 17.62 -8.96
C PRO A 26 7.28 16.47 -9.18
N GLU A 27 8.47 16.60 -8.61
CA GLU A 27 9.55 15.61 -8.68
C GLU A 27 9.20 14.29 -7.96
N GLY A 28 8.24 14.34 -7.03
CA GLY A 28 7.73 13.19 -6.29
C GLY A 28 6.97 12.17 -7.13
N ILE A 29 6.63 12.49 -8.39
CA ILE A 29 5.93 11.58 -9.32
C ILE A 29 6.67 10.24 -9.56
N LYS A 30 7.98 10.20 -9.32
CA LYS A 30 8.81 8.99 -9.45
C LYS A 30 8.83 8.14 -8.18
N GLN A 31 8.13 8.56 -7.14
CA GLN A 31 8.11 7.94 -5.83
C GLN A 31 6.72 7.37 -5.52
N VAL A 32 6.70 6.35 -4.66
CA VAL A 32 5.50 5.70 -4.16
C VAL A 32 5.59 5.69 -2.64
N GLY A 33 4.63 6.34 -1.99
CA GLY A 33 4.54 6.35 -0.53
C GLY A 33 4.05 5.03 0.06
N CYS A 34 4.13 4.94 1.38
CA CYS A 34 3.57 3.86 2.18
C CYS A 34 2.57 4.43 3.20
N ILE A 35 2.00 3.57 4.04
CA ILE A 35 1.03 4.00 5.07
C ILE A 35 1.55 5.14 5.95
N TYR A 36 2.84 5.12 6.29
CA TYR A 36 3.46 6.13 7.16
C TYR A 36 3.62 7.49 6.50
N THR A 37 3.84 7.49 5.17
CA THR A 37 4.16 8.71 4.42
C THR A 37 2.96 9.26 3.66
N ALA A 38 1.93 8.45 3.43
CA ALA A 38 0.64 8.87 2.89
C ALA A 38 -0.35 9.34 3.97
N GLN A 39 -0.08 9.08 5.25
CA GLN A 39 -0.98 9.45 6.34
C GLN A 39 -1.12 10.97 6.45
N GLY A 40 -2.36 11.47 6.35
CA GLY A 40 -2.68 12.89 6.41
C GLY A 40 -2.75 13.60 5.07
N PHE A 41 -2.42 12.90 3.97
CA PHE A 41 -2.66 13.38 2.62
C PHE A 41 -3.99 12.87 2.07
N GLU A 42 -4.61 13.66 1.21
CA GLU A 42 -5.76 13.27 0.38
C GLU A 42 -5.43 13.59 -1.07
N PHE A 43 -5.87 12.73 -1.98
CA PHE A 43 -5.56 12.84 -3.40
C PHE A 43 -6.85 12.81 -4.21
N ASP A 44 -6.91 13.55 -5.31
CA ASP A 44 -8.00 13.41 -6.28
C ASP A 44 -8.11 11.95 -6.75
N TYR A 45 -6.98 11.35 -7.13
CA TYR A 45 -6.88 9.94 -7.51
C TYR A 45 -5.70 9.28 -6.82
N ILE A 46 -5.87 8.04 -6.38
CA ILE A 46 -4.78 7.24 -5.81
C ILE A 46 -4.68 5.88 -6.50
N GLY A 47 -3.44 5.37 -6.62
CA GLY A 47 -3.15 3.99 -6.96
C GLY A 47 -2.65 3.24 -5.73
N VAL A 48 -3.30 2.12 -5.38
CA VAL A 48 -2.90 1.25 -4.27
C VAL A 48 -2.41 -0.08 -4.82
N ILE A 49 -1.18 -0.44 -4.46
CA ILE A 49 -0.59 -1.74 -4.78
C ILE A 49 -0.77 -2.65 -3.58
N ILE A 50 -1.57 -3.70 -3.72
CA ILE A 50 -1.72 -4.76 -2.73
C ILE A 50 -0.63 -5.81 -2.97
N SER A 51 0.28 -5.88 -2.01
CA SER A 51 1.43 -6.78 -2.00
C SER A 51 0.99 -8.25 -1.78
N PRO A 52 1.85 -9.26 -2.02
CA PRO A 52 1.51 -10.67 -1.80
C PRO A 52 1.26 -11.07 -0.33
N ASP A 53 1.27 -10.10 0.59
CA ASP A 53 0.96 -10.31 2.01
C ASP A 53 -0.54 -10.36 2.31
N LEU A 54 -1.39 -9.97 1.35
CA LEU A 54 -2.84 -10.17 1.38
C LEU A 54 -3.26 -10.97 0.14
N ARG A 55 -3.97 -12.06 0.34
CA ARG A 55 -4.45 -12.96 -0.72
C ARG A 55 -5.88 -13.39 -0.46
N TYR A 56 -6.53 -13.91 -1.50
CA TYR A 56 -7.84 -14.56 -1.36
C TYR A 56 -7.70 -16.08 -1.46
N ASP A 57 -8.14 -16.78 -0.42
CA ASP A 57 -8.20 -18.23 -0.38
C ASP A 57 -9.54 -18.69 -0.95
N THR A 58 -9.49 -19.30 -2.14
CA THR A 58 -10.68 -19.74 -2.88
C THR A 58 -11.34 -20.97 -2.26
N GLU A 59 -10.62 -21.79 -1.50
CA GLU A 59 -11.20 -22.96 -0.83
C GLU A 59 -11.96 -22.54 0.43
N LYS A 60 -11.34 -21.65 1.23
CA LYS A 60 -11.92 -21.14 2.48
C LYS A 60 -12.84 -19.93 2.28
N GLN A 61 -12.90 -19.42 1.06
CA GLN A 61 -13.70 -18.24 0.67
C GLN A 61 -13.40 -17.01 1.55
N CYS A 62 -12.14 -16.82 1.95
CA CYS A 62 -11.74 -15.77 2.89
C CYS A 62 -10.44 -15.07 2.52
N LEU A 63 -10.26 -13.86 3.06
CA LEU A 63 -9.00 -13.13 2.95
C LEU A 63 -7.98 -13.71 3.91
N VAL A 64 -6.80 -14.02 3.40
CA VAL A 64 -5.68 -14.56 4.19
C VAL A 64 -4.51 -13.61 4.12
N THR A 65 -3.88 -13.37 5.26
CA THR A 65 -2.66 -12.56 5.35
C THR A 65 -1.43 -13.46 5.57
N ASP A 66 -0.28 -13.09 5.00
CA ASP A 66 0.98 -13.83 5.11
C ASP A 66 2.11 -12.96 5.70
N ILE A 67 2.47 -13.25 6.95
CA ILE A 67 3.54 -12.56 7.69
C ILE A 67 4.94 -12.77 7.11
N ASN A 68 5.16 -13.81 6.30
CA ASN A 68 6.46 -14.02 5.66
C ASN A 68 6.65 -13.08 4.47
N LYS A 69 5.56 -12.66 3.84
CA LYS A 69 5.56 -11.79 2.66
C LYS A 69 5.56 -10.31 3.02
N ILE A 70 5.23 -9.94 4.26
CA ILE A 70 5.23 -8.54 4.66
C ILE A 70 6.65 -7.96 4.67
N LYS A 71 6.76 -6.70 4.26
CA LYS A 71 8.02 -5.95 4.24
C LYS A 71 8.10 -4.89 5.34
N ASP A 72 7.03 -4.74 6.11
CA ASP A 72 6.96 -3.85 7.26
C ASP A 72 7.59 -4.52 8.50
N PRO A 73 8.67 -3.94 9.05
CA PRO A 73 9.36 -4.50 10.22
C PRO A 73 8.54 -4.39 11.51
N VAL A 74 7.64 -3.40 11.65
CA VAL A 74 6.79 -3.22 12.84
C VAL A 74 5.77 -4.35 12.91
N LEU A 75 5.15 -4.66 11.78
CA LEU A 75 4.16 -5.74 11.69
C LEU A 75 4.76 -7.12 11.83
N LYS A 76 6.01 -7.33 11.38
CA LYS A 76 6.72 -8.59 11.61
C LYS A 76 6.94 -8.93 13.08
N ARG A 77 7.06 -7.92 13.95
CA ARG A 77 7.34 -8.11 15.38
C ARG A 77 6.07 -8.41 16.19
N ASN A 78 4.89 -8.02 15.70
CA ASN A 78 3.62 -8.13 16.42
C ASN A 78 2.63 -9.07 15.70
N SER A 79 2.68 -10.36 16.03
CA SER A 79 1.84 -11.39 15.39
C SER A 79 0.38 -11.39 15.86
N THR A 80 0.11 -10.98 17.11
CA THR A 80 -1.18 -11.21 17.77
C THR A 80 -2.38 -10.48 17.14
N ASN A 81 -2.16 -9.47 16.29
CA ASN A 81 -3.23 -8.73 15.58
C ASN A 81 -2.87 -8.45 14.10
N PHE A 82 -1.94 -9.24 13.56
CA PHE A 82 -1.34 -9.01 12.26
C PHE A 82 -2.38 -8.84 11.13
N ASP A 83 -3.36 -9.74 11.07
CA ASP A 83 -4.38 -9.76 10.01
C ASP A 83 -5.23 -8.47 9.99
N ASN A 84 -5.65 -8.01 11.16
CA ASN A 84 -6.41 -6.77 11.31
C ASN A 84 -5.56 -5.55 10.91
N TYR A 85 -4.29 -5.52 11.27
CA TYR A 85 -3.41 -4.42 10.90
C TYR A 85 -3.19 -4.31 9.40
N VAL A 86 -2.89 -5.43 8.73
CA VAL A 86 -2.70 -5.46 7.27
C VAL A 86 -3.96 -4.97 6.55
N ARG A 87 -5.13 -5.49 6.93
CA ARG A 87 -6.41 -5.05 6.36
C ARG A 87 -6.67 -3.56 6.61
N ASN A 88 -6.38 -3.07 7.82
CA ASN A 88 -6.57 -1.67 8.13
C ASN A 88 -5.62 -0.75 7.35
N ILE A 89 -4.38 -1.17 7.09
CA ILE A 89 -3.43 -0.43 6.24
C ILE A 89 -4.01 -0.24 4.85
N TYR A 90 -4.43 -1.32 4.21
CA TYR A 90 -5.00 -1.23 2.86
C TYR A 90 -6.30 -0.42 2.85
N ARG A 91 -7.16 -0.55 3.88
CA ARG A 91 -8.34 0.30 4.04
C ARG A 91 -7.97 1.78 4.09
N VAL A 92 -6.99 2.14 4.92
CA VAL A 92 -6.54 3.52 5.09
C VAL A 92 -5.91 4.08 3.82
N LEU A 93 -5.15 3.29 3.07
CA LEU A 93 -4.58 3.72 1.78
C LEU A 93 -5.68 3.92 0.73
N MET A 94 -6.60 2.96 0.60
CA MET A 94 -7.68 3.02 -0.38
C MET A 94 -8.66 4.17 -0.12
N SER A 95 -8.79 4.63 1.13
CA SER A 95 -9.68 5.73 1.50
C SER A 95 -9.07 7.13 1.28
N ARG A 96 -7.86 7.25 0.73
CA ARG A 96 -7.22 8.57 0.47
C ARG A 96 -7.59 9.18 -0.88
N GLY A 97 -8.22 8.42 -1.77
CA GLY A 97 -8.71 8.90 -3.06
C GLY A 97 -10.08 9.55 -2.92
N MET A 98 -10.20 10.81 -3.33
CA MET A 98 -11.44 11.59 -3.26
C MET A 98 -12.34 11.38 -4.47
N LYS A 99 -11.76 11.33 -5.68
CA LYS A 99 -12.49 11.12 -6.95
C LYS A 99 -12.37 9.68 -7.44
N GLY A 100 -11.28 9.00 -7.12
CA GLY A 100 -11.11 7.59 -7.49
C GLY A 100 -9.93 6.89 -6.83
N CYS A 101 -10.03 5.57 -6.76
CA CYS A 101 -9.00 4.69 -6.23
C CYS A 101 -8.79 3.53 -7.20
N TYR A 102 -7.57 3.42 -7.75
CA TYR A 102 -7.15 2.31 -8.59
C TYR A 102 -6.42 1.30 -7.74
N VAL A 103 -6.76 0.02 -7.88
CA VAL A 103 -6.15 -1.05 -7.08
C VAL A 103 -5.44 -2.04 -8.00
N TYR A 104 -4.15 -2.27 -7.74
CA TYR A 104 -3.39 -3.35 -8.34
C TYR A 104 -3.18 -4.46 -7.31
N CYS A 105 -3.59 -5.68 -7.63
CA CYS A 105 -3.40 -6.83 -6.75
C CYS A 105 -2.28 -7.72 -7.30
N CYS A 106 -1.26 -8.00 -6.49
CA CYS A 106 -0.23 -8.97 -6.85
C CYS A 106 -0.76 -10.42 -6.87
N ASP A 107 -1.79 -10.73 -6.07
CA ASP A 107 -2.47 -12.02 -6.06
C ASP A 107 -3.65 -12.02 -7.05
N ASN A 108 -3.67 -13.00 -7.97
CA ASN A 108 -4.70 -13.09 -9.00
C ASN A 108 -6.07 -13.46 -8.41
N ASN A 109 -6.11 -14.32 -7.39
CA ASN A 109 -7.38 -14.69 -6.76
C ASN A 109 -8.00 -13.47 -6.06
N LEU A 110 -7.18 -12.68 -5.38
CA LEU A 110 -7.62 -11.42 -4.76
C LEU A 110 -8.13 -10.42 -5.80
N LYS A 111 -7.45 -10.31 -6.95
CA LYS A 111 -7.90 -9.45 -8.06
C LYS A 111 -9.31 -9.82 -8.51
N GLU A 112 -9.54 -11.10 -8.79
CA GLU A 112 -10.85 -11.57 -9.27
C GLU A 112 -11.91 -11.46 -8.17
N TYR A 113 -11.56 -11.74 -6.91
CA TYR A 113 -12.43 -11.48 -5.77
C TYR A 113 -12.86 -10.02 -5.69
N ILE A 114 -11.92 -9.06 -5.71
CA ILE A 114 -12.23 -7.63 -5.63
C ILE A 114 -13.08 -7.18 -6.82
N LYS A 115 -12.75 -7.60 -8.05
CA LYS A 115 -13.57 -7.30 -9.23
C LYS A 115 -15.00 -7.80 -9.07
N SER A 116 -15.19 -9.02 -8.57
CA SER A 116 -16.54 -9.59 -8.34
C SER A 116 -17.36 -8.78 -7.34
N LYS A 117 -16.71 -8.06 -6.41
CA LYS A 117 -17.36 -7.18 -5.44
C LYS A 117 -17.63 -5.77 -5.96
N LEU A 118 -16.93 -5.34 -7.01
CA LEU A 118 -17.12 -4.02 -7.63
C LEU A 118 -18.20 -4.01 -8.72
N GLN A 119 -18.57 -5.18 -9.25
CA GLN A 119 -19.61 -5.35 -10.27
C GLN A 119 -21.02 -5.60 -9.68
N GLN A 120 -21.16 -5.52 -8.36
CA GLN A 120 -22.44 -5.60 -7.64
C GLN A 120 -22.94 -4.20 -7.30
#